data_AF-A0A151UB17-F1
#
_entry.id   AF-A0A151UB17-F1
#
_cell.length_a   1.000
_cell.length_b   1.000
_cell.length_c   1.000
_cell.angle_alpha   90.00
_cell.angle_beta   90.00
_cell.angle_gamma   90.00
#
_symmetry.space_group_name_H-M   'P 1'
#
loop_
_entity.id
_entity.type
_entity.pdbx_description
1 polymer ?
#
loop_
_entity_poly.entity_id
_entity_poly.type
_entity_poly.pdbx_seq_one_letter_code
_entity_poly.pdbx_strand_id
1 'polypeptide(L)'
;MVTEGIVLGHKISFRGIKVNKAKVEIIEKLPPPTNIKGIQSFLGHAKFYRRFIKDSSKIVKQLSNLLNKDTPFKFDAFCLNALNR
;
A
#
# COMPACT_ATOMS: atom_id res chain seq x y z
N MET A 1 -32.93 -10.89 -1.74
CA MET A 1 -31.75 -10.96 -2.62
C MET A 1 -30.70 -9.98 -2.11
N VAL A 2 -29.45 -10.39 -1.97
CA VAL A 2 -28.35 -9.52 -1.52
C VAL A 2 -27.85 -8.71 -2.71
N THR A 3 -27.88 -7.38 -2.60
CA THR A 3 -27.48 -6.45 -3.68
C THR A 3 -26.00 -6.05 -3.61
N GLU A 4 -25.40 -6.17 -2.43
CA GLU A 4 -23.98 -5.91 -2.16
C GLU A 4 -23.47 -6.74 -0.97
N GLY A 5 -22.18 -7.08 -0.97
CA GLY A 5 -21.54 -7.85 0.11
C GLY A 5 -20.03 -7.65 0.19
N ILE A 6 -19.40 -8.08 1.30
CA ILE A 6 -17.95 -8.02 1.48
C ILE A 6 -17.36 -9.42 1.34
N VAL A 7 -16.45 -9.60 0.39
CA VAL A 7 -15.75 -10.86 0.13
C VAL A 7 -14.25 -10.57 0.00
N LEU A 8 -13.42 -11.26 0.78
CA LEU A 8 -11.95 -11.10 0.78
C LEU A 8 -11.48 -9.63 1.00
N GLY A 9 -12.28 -8.80 1.68
CA GLY A 9 -11.99 -7.38 1.89
C GLY A 9 -12.36 -6.46 0.73
N HIS A 10 -13.06 -6.97 -0.28
CA HIS A 10 -13.64 -6.20 -1.37
C HIS A 10 -15.16 -6.10 -1.19
N LYS A 11 -15.70 -4.90 -1.41
CA LYS A 11 -17.14 -4.67 -1.56
C LYS A 11 -17.53 -5.04 -3.00
N ILE A 12 -18.29 -6.12 -3.13
CA ILE A 12 -18.82 -6.60 -4.41
C ILE A 12 -20.25 -6.10 -4.54
N SER A 13 -20.58 -5.53 -5.69
CA SER A 13 -21.92 -5.08 -6.06
C SER A 13 -22.17 -5.37 -7.53
N PHE A 14 -23.42 -5.23 -7.99
CA PHE A 14 -23.75 -5.30 -9.42
C PHE A 14 -22.91 -4.35 -10.29
N ARG A 15 -22.49 -3.19 -9.73
CA ARG A 15 -21.66 -2.19 -10.43
C ARG A 15 -20.17 -2.58 -10.50
N GLY A 16 -19.78 -3.72 -9.93
CA GLY A 16 -18.42 -4.23 -9.91
C GLY A 16 -17.81 -4.33 -8.51
N ILE A 17 -16.49 -4.52 -8.51
CA ILE A 17 -15.67 -4.75 -7.31
C ILE A 17 -15.03 -3.43 -6.88
N LYS A 18 -15.29 -3.02 -5.63
CA LYS A 18 -14.61 -1.90 -4.98
C LYS A 18 -13.79 -2.44 -3.81
N VAL A 19 -12.57 -1.95 -3.62
CA VAL A 19 -11.89 -2.21 -2.34
C VAL A 19 -12.65 -1.49 -1.22
N ASN A 20 -12.70 -2.15 -0.07
CA ASN A 20 -13.19 -1.51 1.14
C ASN A 20 -12.29 -0.30 1.46
N LYS A 21 -12.83 0.92 1.30
CA LYS A 21 -12.11 2.18 1.55
C LYS A 21 -11.46 2.22 2.94
N ALA A 22 -12.09 1.61 3.95
CA ALA A 22 -11.54 1.51 5.28
C ALA A 22 -10.15 0.84 5.30
N LYS A 23 -9.90 -0.15 4.42
CA LYS A 23 -8.59 -0.81 4.33
C LYS A 23 -7.53 0.05 3.63
N VAL A 24 -7.94 0.92 2.72
CA VAL A 24 -7.03 1.89 2.07
C VAL A 24 -6.66 2.99 3.06
N GLU A 25 -7.64 3.53 3.79
CA GLU A 25 -7.42 4.55 4.82
C GLU A 25 -6.51 4.06 5.96
N ILE A 26 -6.59 2.78 6.32
CA ILE A 26 -5.67 2.19 7.30
C ILE A 26 -4.23 2.20 6.76
N ILE A 27 -4.03 1.93 5.48
CA ILE A 27 -2.70 1.95 4.86
C ILE A 27 -2.15 3.38 4.76
N GLU A 28 -3.00 4.36 4.46
CA GLU A 28 -2.64 5.79 4.47
C GLU A 28 -2.23 6.28 5.87
N LYS A 29 -2.82 5.71 6.93
CA LYS A 29 -2.54 6.07 8.33
C LYS A 29 -1.46 5.20 8.98
N LEU A 30 -0.87 4.25 8.27
CA LEU A 30 0.20 3.42 8.83
C LEU A 30 1.40 4.31 9.20
N PRO A 31 2.02 4.09 10.36
CA PRO A 31 3.25 4.78 10.68
C PRO A 31 4.33 4.43 9.64
N PRO A 32 5.24 5.37 9.34
CA PRO A 32 6.31 5.12 8.40
C PRO A 32 7.16 3.92 8.88
N PRO A 33 7.50 2.99 7.97
CA PRO A 33 8.27 1.80 8.33
C PRO A 33 9.68 2.19 8.79
N THR A 34 10.05 1.75 10.00
CA THR A 34 11.35 2.08 10.62
C THR A 34 12.44 1.05 10.31
N ASN A 35 12.10 -0.08 9.70
CA ASN A 35 13.02 -1.17 9.41
C ASN A 35 12.72 -1.83 8.05
N ILE A 36 13.71 -2.58 7.56
CA ILE A 36 13.64 -3.33 6.28
C ILE A 36 12.42 -4.26 6.24
N LYS A 37 12.14 -4.96 7.35
CA LYS A 37 10.97 -5.87 7.47
C LYS A 37 9.64 -5.12 7.31
N GLY A 38 9.54 -3.92 7.86
CA GLY A 38 8.38 -3.04 7.78
C GLY A 38 8.16 -2.56 6.35
N ILE A 39 9.23 -2.23 5.63
CA ILE A 39 9.14 -1.90 4.19
C ILE A 39 8.68 -3.10 3.38
N GLN A 40 9.24 -4.29 3.61
CA GLN A 40 8.83 -5.50 2.91
C GLN A 40 7.35 -5.84 3.16
N SER A 41 6.90 -5.72 4.41
CA SER A 41 5.50 -5.91 4.79
C SER A 41 4.59 -4.88 4.09
N PHE A 42 4.94 -3.59 4.17
CA PHE A 42 4.19 -2.52 3.51
C PHE A 42 4.11 -2.74 2.00
N LEU A 43 5.22 -3.10 1.34
CA LEU A 43 5.26 -3.40 -0.09
C LEU A 43 4.38 -4.60 -0.45
N GLY A 44 4.32 -5.63 0.40
CA GLY A 44 3.41 -6.76 0.25
C GLY A 44 1.94 -6.31 0.24
N HIS A 45 1.56 -5.49 1.21
CA HIS A 45 0.20 -4.93 1.29
C HIS A 45 -0.11 -3.98 0.13
N ALA A 46 0.79 -3.04 -0.19
CA ALA A 46 0.62 -2.08 -1.27
C ALA A 46 0.43 -2.79 -2.63
N LYS A 47 1.08 -3.93 -2.88
CA LYS A 47 0.88 -4.74 -4.09
C LYS A 47 -0.54 -5.30 -4.19
N PHE A 48 -1.14 -5.73 -3.07
CA PHE A 48 -2.52 -6.22 -3.04
C PHE A 48 -3.52 -5.11 -3.41
N TYR A 49 -3.29 -3.89 -2.93
CA TYR A 49 -4.15 -2.73 -3.18
C TYR A 49 -3.73 -1.88 -4.38
N ARG A 50 -2.72 -2.28 -5.17
CA ARG A 50 -2.11 -1.47 -6.24
C ARG A 50 -3.11 -0.94 -7.28
N ARG A 51 -4.20 -1.66 -7.52
CA ARG A 51 -5.25 -1.28 -8.48
C ARG A 51 -6.10 -0.09 -8.01
N PHE A 52 -6.04 0.21 -6.72
CA PHE A 52 -6.89 1.21 -6.05
C PHE A 52 -6.07 2.39 -5.50
N ILE A 53 -4.75 2.24 -5.41
CA ILE A 53 -3.82 3.30 -5.01
C ILE A 53 -3.28 3.97 -6.29
N LYS A 54 -3.56 5.26 -6.44
CA LYS A 54 -3.06 6.07 -7.57
C LYS A 54 -1.53 6.17 -7.49
N ASP A 55 -0.85 6.08 -8.64
CA ASP A 55 0.62 6.19 -8.72
C ASP A 55 1.39 5.17 -7.84
N SER A 56 0.75 4.07 -7.41
CA SER A 56 1.34 3.07 -6.53
C SER A 56 2.67 2.50 -7.01
N SER A 57 2.87 2.43 -8.33
CA SER A 57 4.13 2.01 -8.94
C SER A 57 5.31 2.92 -8.57
N LYS A 58 5.09 4.24 -8.47
CA LYS A 58 6.13 5.20 -8.10
C LYS A 58 6.53 5.04 -6.63
N ILE A 59 5.54 4.91 -5.74
CA ILE A 59 5.73 4.69 -4.31
C ILE A 59 6.47 3.38 -4.07
N VAL A 60 5.99 2.29 -4.67
CA VAL A 60 6.59 0.96 -4.56
C VAL A 60 8.02 0.98 -5.09
N LYS A 61 8.29 1.65 -6.21
CA LYS A 61 9.66 1.76 -6.77
C LYS A 61 10.61 2.47 -5.82
N GLN A 62 10.21 3.59 -5.25
CA GLN A 62 11.05 4.34 -4.30
C GLN A 62 11.37 3.53 -3.05
N LEU A 63 10.38 2.84 -2.49
CA LEU A 63 10.58 1.99 -1.31
C LEU A 63 11.36 0.70 -1.62
N SER A 64 11.25 0.18 -2.85
CA SER A 64 12.01 -1.02 -3.27
C SER A 64 13.50 -0.73 -3.37
N ASN A 65 13.90 0.51 -3.69
CA ASN A 65 15.31 0.91 -3.71
C ASN A 65 15.97 0.80 -2.32
N LEU A 66 15.20 0.91 -1.23
CA LEU A 66 15.68 0.74 0.15
C LEU A 66 15.95 -0.73 0.51
N LEU A 67 15.54 -1.67 -0.35
CA LEU A 67 15.75 -3.11 -0.17
C LEU A 67 16.90 -3.65 -1.03
N ASN A 68 17.61 -2.79 -1.76
CA ASN A 68 18.73 -3.21 -2.60
C ASN A 68 19.86 -3.78 -1.75
N LYS A 69 20.52 -4.82 -2.28
CA LYS A 69 21.72 -5.38 -1.66
C LYS A 69 22.82 -4.30 -1.68
N ASP A 70 23.54 -4.17 -0.57
CA ASP A 70 24.66 -3.22 -0.40
C ASP A 70 24.28 -1.73 -0.28
N THR A 71 22.99 -1.39 -0.19
CA THR A 71 22.56 -0.03 0.19
C THR A 71 22.24 0.05 1.68
N PRO A 72 22.83 0.99 2.45
CA PRO A 72 22.43 1.22 3.82
C PRO A 72 20.97 1.66 3.87
N PHE A 73 20.19 1.05 4.75
CA PHE A 73 18.80 1.43 4.95
C PHE A 73 18.75 2.86 5.49
N LYS A 74 18.31 3.80 4.65
CA LYS A 74 18.17 5.21 5.01
C LYS A 74 16.78 5.70 4.64
N PHE A 75 15.91 5.77 5.64
CA PHE A 75 14.56 6.29 5.47
C PHE A 75 14.60 7.84 5.50
N ASP A 76 14.90 8.44 4.35
CA ASP A 76 15.01 9.90 4.20
C ASP A 76 13.64 10.57 3.97
N ALA A 77 13.61 11.91 4.04
CA ALA A 77 12.42 12.72 3.77
C ALA A 77 11.77 12.43 2.40
N PHE A 78 12.56 12.00 1.41
CA PHE A 78 12.06 11.53 0.11
C PHE A 78 11.17 10.29 0.23
N CYS A 79 11.49 9.36 1.14
CA CYS A 79 10.72 8.15 1.38
C CYS A 79 9.44 8.45 2.16
N LEU A 80 9.50 9.39 3.09
CA LEU A 80 8.33 9.89 3.81
C LEU A 80 7.35 10.59 2.86
N ASN A 81 7.85 11.45 1.97
CA ASN A 81 7.03 12.14 0.98
C ASN A 81 6.39 11.17 -0.04
N ALA A 82 7.11 10.09 -0.38
CA ALA A 82 6.55 9.02 -1.22
C ALA A 82 5.39 8.28 -0.54
N LEU A 83 5.40 8.17 0.79
CA LEU A 83 4.38 7.47 1.56
C LEU A 83 3.13 8.33 1.81
N ASN A 84 3.29 9.66 1.90
CA ASN A 84 2.24 10.62 2.19
C ASN A 84 1.48 11.14 0.94
N ARG A 85 1.67 10.51 -0.23
CA ARG A 85 1.15 10.97 -1.53
C ARG A 85 0.12 10.02 -2.11
#